data_AF-A0A429MM56-F1
#
_entry.id   AF-A0A429MM56-F1
#
_cell.length_a   1.000
_cell.length_b   1.000
_cell.length_c   1.000
_cell.angle_alpha   90.00
_cell.angle_beta   90.00
_cell.angle_gamma   90.00
#
_symmetry.space_group_name_H-M   'P 1'
#
loop_
_entity.id
_entity.type
_entity.pdbx_description
1 polymer ?
#
loop_
_entity_poly.entity_id
_entity_poly.type
_entity_poly.pdbx_seq_one_letter_code
_entity_poly.pdbx_strand_id
1 'polypeptide(L)'
;NEFLSAESGMSRSAGTCNTMGTASTMACMAEALGTSLPHNAAIPAVDSRRYVLAHLSGMRIVDMVHEDLRLSKILTKEAFENAIKVNAAIGGSTNAVIHLKAIAGRIGVDLQLDDWNRVGRGMPTIVDLQPSGRFLMEEFYYSGGLPAVIRRMGEANLLPHPQALTVNGQTIWENCQQSPIYNDEVIRKIDNPIRQDGGMCILRGNLAPKGAVLKPSAATPELMKHRGRAVVFENFDDYKSRINDPDLDVDETCILVMKNAGPKGYPGMAEVGNMGLPPKILAKGITDMVRISDARMSGTAYGTVVLHVAPEAMAGGPLAVVQNGDFIELDAYAGKLHLEVSDEELKQRLENLAPPAPPSFIGGYRKLYVEHVLQADEGCDFDFLVGCRGSEVPRHSH
;
A
#
# COMPACT_ATOMS: atom_id res chain seq x y z
N ASN A 1 20.39 9.06 24.13
CA ASN A 1 21.70 8.49 23.75
C ASN A 1 21.55 7.16 23.02
N GLU A 2 20.80 6.18 23.54
CA GLU A 2 20.61 4.87 22.89
C GLU A 2 20.02 4.95 21.47
N PHE A 3 18.98 5.77 21.25
CA PHE A 3 18.38 5.95 19.92
C PHE A 3 19.36 6.51 18.89
N LEU A 4 20.20 7.47 19.28
CA LEU A 4 21.24 8.04 18.41
C LEU A 4 22.35 7.03 18.10
N SER A 5 22.70 6.15 19.05
CA SER A 5 23.66 5.06 18.78
C SER A 5 23.11 4.06 17.76
N ALA A 6 21.82 3.73 17.85
CA ALA A 6 21.14 2.83 16.90
C ALA A 6 21.10 3.38 15.47
N GLU A 7 21.07 4.71 15.29
CA GLU A 7 21.07 5.37 13.96
C GLU A 7 22.22 4.88 13.06
N SER A 8 23.44 4.85 13.60
CA SER A 8 24.63 4.42 12.85
C SER A 8 24.61 2.94 12.44
N GLY A 9 23.88 2.09 13.18
CA GLY A 9 23.71 0.67 12.88
C GLY A 9 22.54 0.36 11.95
N MET A 10 21.62 1.32 11.76
CA MET A 10 20.36 1.11 11.05
C MET A 10 20.54 1.12 9.51
N SER A 11 21.34 2.07 9.00
CA SER A 11 21.51 2.32 7.55
C SER A 11 22.98 2.28 7.15
N ARG A 12 23.53 1.07 7.07
CA ARG A 12 24.99 0.80 6.97
C ARG A 12 25.49 0.39 5.58
N SER A 13 24.71 0.60 4.54
CA SER A 13 25.08 0.37 3.13
C SER A 13 24.20 1.18 2.19
N ALA A 14 24.62 1.34 0.95
CA ALA A 14 23.75 1.87 -0.10
C ALA A 14 22.56 0.92 -0.35
N GLY A 15 21.38 1.47 -0.61
CA GLY A 15 20.18 0.71 -0.92
C GLY A 15 18.90 1.41 -0.49
N THR A 16 17.78 0.71 -0.64
CA THR A 16 16.46 1.11 -0.14
C THR A 16 16.22 0.52 1.26
N CYS A 17 15.06 0.82 1.87
CA CYS A 17 14.65 0.16 3.12
C CYS A 17 14.72 -1.37 2.98
N ASN A 18 15.29 -2.04 3.98
CA ASN A 18 15.57 -3.49 3.96
C ASN A 18 14.42 -4.35 4.53
N THR A 19 13.25 -3.77 4.78
CA THR A 19 12.02 -4.45 5.19
C THR A 19 11.11 -4.64 3.97
N MET A 20 9.93 -5.27 4.15
CA MET A 20 8.85 -5.28 3.15
C MET A 20 8.10 -3.93 3.10
N GLY A 21 8.87 -2.84 3.05
CA GLY A 21 8.35 -1.49 2.85
C GLY A 21 7.90 -1.21 1.42
N THR A 22 7.52 0.03 1.12
CA THR A 22 7.04 0.43 -0.21
C THR A 22 8.09 0.18 -1.30
N ALA A 23 9.37 0.42 -1.03
CA ALA A 23 10.44 0.20 -2.01
C ALA A 23 10.54 -1.27 -2.43
N SER A 24 10.68 -2.19 -1.46
CA SER A 24 10.74 -3.63 -1.69
C SER A 24 9.46 -4.15 -2.32
N THR A 25 8.29 -3.66 -1.86
CA THR A 25 6.99 -4.01 -2.43
C THR A 25 6.93 -3.62 -3.90
N MET A 26 7.26 -2.38 -4.26
CA MET A 26 7.20 -1.91 -5.64
C MET A 26 8.25 -2.56 -6.55
N ALA A 27 9.42 -2.92 -6.00
CA ALA A 27 10.38 -3.76 -6.71
C ALA A 27 9.80 -5.15 -7.01
N CYS A 28 9.10 -5.76 -6.04
CA CYS A 28 8.37 -7.00 -6.26
C CYS A 28 7.23 -6.84 -7.26
N MET A 29 6.51 -5.71 -7.24
CA MET A 29 5.45 -5.43 -8.21
C MET A 29 6.01 -5.28 -9.61
N ALA A 30 7.17 -4.63 -9.81
CA ALA A 30 7.80 -4.55 -11.12
C ALA A 30 8.17 -5.94 -11.68
N GLU A 31 8.68 -6.84 -10.85
CA GLU A 31 8.98 -8.21 -11.25
C GLU A 31 7.70 -9.05 -11.47
N ALA A 32 6.70 -8.93 -10.61
CA ALA A 32 5.41 -9.64 -10.73
C ALA A 32 4.55 -9.17 -11.91
N LEU A 33 4.65 -7.89 -12.28
CA LEU A 33 4.08 -7.34 -13.50
C LEU A 33 4.86 -7.76 -14.76
N GLY A 34 6.02 -8.41 -14.60
CA GLY A 34 6.87 -8.83 -15.70
C GLY A 34 7.65 -7.71 -16.36
N THR A 35 7.79 -6.53 -15.74
CA THR A 35 8.51 -5.36 -16.31
C THR A 35 10.01 -5.33 -16.00
N SER A 36 10.50 -6.31 -15.24
CA SER A 36 11.92 -6.49 -14.94
C SER A 36 12.33 -7.95 -15.11
N LEU A 37 13.64 -8.18 -15.25
CA LEU A 37 14.19 -9.53 -15.30
C LEU A 37 13.96 -10.26 -13.96
N PRO A 38 13.85 -11.60 -13.97
CA PRO A 38 13.74 -12.39 -12.73
C PRO A 38 14.87 -12.08 -11.74
N HIS A 39 14.54 -12.16 -10.44
CA HIS A 39 15.37 -11.77 -9.30
C HIS A 39 15.58 -10.26 -9.09
N ASN A 40 15.05 -9.40 -9.96
CA ASN A 40 15.22 -7.95 -9.83
C ASN A 40 14.80 -7.40 -8.45
N ALA A 41 13.75 -7.94 -7.83
CA ALA A 41 13.18 -7.34 -6.64
C ALA A 41 14.08 -7.45 -5.39
N ALA A 42 14.77 -8.58 -5.24
CA ALA A 42 15.35 -8.95 -3.94
C ALA A 42 16.87 -8.77 -3.84
N ILE A 43 17.62 -8.73 -4.96
CA ILE A 43 19.09 -8.65 -4.90
C ILE A 43 19.53 -7.39 -4.12
N PRO A 44 20.29 -7.51 -3.02
CA PRO A 44 20.82 -6.36 -2.28
C PRO A 44 21.61 -5.42 -3.20
N ALA A 45 21.49 -4.11 -2.97
CA ALA A 45 22.09 -3.11 -3.87
C ALA A 45 23.61 -3.25 -4.02
N VAL A 46 24.28 -3.72 -2.96
CA VAL A 46 25.74 -3.91 -2.90
C VAL A 46 26.20 -5.30 -3.35
N ASP A 47 25.29 -6.20 -3.71
CA ASP A 47 25.63 -7.52 -4.22
C ASP A 47 26.14 -7.44 -5.68
N SER A 48 27.21 -8.17 -6.01
CA SER A 48 27.78 -8.18 -7.36
C SER A 48 26.76 -8.57 -8.44
N ARG A 49 25.78 -9.41 -8.09
CA ARG A 49 24.72 -9.87 -9.01
C ARG A 49 23.76 -8.75 -9.41
N ARG A 50 23.67 -7.66 -8.64
CA ARG A 50 22.90 -6.46 -9.05
C ARG A 50 23.50 -5.83 -10.31
N TYR A 51 24.84 -5.75 -10.38
CA TYR A 51 25.54 -5.21 -11.55
C TYR A 51 25.43 -6.16 -12.76
N VAL A 52 25.49 -7.46 -12.52
CA VAL A 52 25.24 -8.47 -13.58
C VAL A 52 23.83 -8.31 -14.15
N LEU A 53 22.81 -8.22 -13.29
CA LEU A 53 21.43 -8.03 -13.74
C LEU A 53 21.23 -6.71 -14.51
N ALA A 54 21.91 -5.64 -14.09
CA ALA A 54 21.89 -4.36 -14.80
C ALA A 54 22.50 -4.49 -16.20
N HIS A 55 23.62 -5.21 -16.34
CA HIS A 55 24.24 -5.51 -17.63
C HIS A 55 23.30 -6.33 -18.54
N LEU A 56 22.70 -7.39 -18.01
CA LEU A 56 21.73 -8.22 -18.75
C LEU A 56 20.49 -7.42 -19.16
N SER A 57 20.04 -6.49 -18.33
CA SER A 57 18.93 -5.58 -18.68
C SER A 57 19.30 -4.67 -19.84
N GLY A 58 20.55 -4.19 -19.89
CA GLY A 58 21.09 -3.40 -21.00
C GLY A 58 21.16 -4.19 -22.32
N MET A 59 21.47 -5.49 -22.26
CA MET A 59 21.39 -6.37 -23.43
C MET A 59 19.92 -6.58 -23.84
N ARG A 60 19.06 -6.93 -22.88
CA ARG A 60 17.68 -7.32 -23.17
C ARG A 60 16.86 -6.18 -23.76
N ILE A 61 17.08 -4.93 -23.32
CA ILE A 61 16.30 -3.80 -23.84
C ILE A 61 16.56 -3.56 -25.34
N VAL A 62 17.75 -3.90 -25.86
CA VAL A 62 18.04 -3.82 -27.31
C VAL A 62 17.17 -4.81 -28.08
N ASP A 63 17.08 -6.05 -27.60
CA ASP A 63 16.22 -7.08 -28.21
C ASP A 63 14.75 -6.66 -28.17
N MET A 64 14.27 -6.11 -27.04
CA MET A 64 12.90 -5.63 -26.91
C MET A 64 12.54 -4.54 -27.91
N VAL A 65 13.49 -3.67 -28.28
CA VAL A 65 13.30 -2.66 -29.33
C VAL A 65 13.11 -3.34 -30.69
N HIS A 66 13.91 -4.36 -31.01
CA HIS A 66 13.77 -5.13 -32.25
C HIS A 66 12.46 -5.94 -32.32
N GLU A 67 12.00 -6.46 -31.18
CA GLU A 67 10.75 -7.23 -31.05
C GLU A 67 9.49 -6.35 -30.97
N ASP A 68 9.65 -5.03 -30.87
CA ASP A 68 8.58 -4.10 -30.52
C ASP A 68 7.83 -4.54 -29.24
N LEU A 69 8.57 -5.06 -28.25
CA LEU A 69 8.00 -5.54 -26.99
C LEU A 69 7.68 -4.36 -26.05
N ARG A 70 6.52 -3.76 -26.27
CA ARG A 70 6.02 -2.60 -25.52
C ARG A 70 5.45 -2.99 -24.16
N LEU A 71 5.48 -2.05 -23.22
CA LEU A 71 4.84 -2.23 -21.90
C LEU A 71 3.35 -2.60 -22.00
N SER A 72 2.61 -2.13 -23.01
CA SER A 72 1.20 -2.49 -23.20
C SER A 72 0.97 -3.98 -23.54
N LYS A 73 2.00 -4.69 -24.01
CA LYS A 73 1.97 -6.14 -24.24
C LYS A 73 2.23 -6.95 -22.94
N ILE A 74 2.80 -6.31 -21.92
CA ILE A 74 3.25 -6.93 -20.66
C ILE A 74 2.29 -6.56 -19.52
N LEU A 75 1.98 -5.27 -19.38
CA LEU A 75 1.10 -4.70 -18.37
C LEU A 75 -0.38 -4.91 -18.76
N THR A 76 -0.80 -6.17 -18.79
CA THR A 76 -2.20 -6.56 -19.02
C THR A 76 -2.96 -6.71 -17.71
N LYS A 77 -4.29 -6.85 -17.78
CA LYS A 77 -5.13 -7.10 -16.59
C LYS A 77 -4.62 -8.29 -15.79
N GLU A 78 -4.25 -9.37 -16.48
CA GLU A 78 -3.72 -10.61 -15.93
C GLU A 78 -2.42 -10.37 -15.14
N ALA A 79 -1.51 -9.53 -15.66
CA ALA A 79 -0.28 -9.16 -14.95
C ALA A 79 -0.59 -8.38 -13.66
N PHE A 80 -1.55 -7.45 -13.68
CA PHE A 80 -1.99 -6.74 -12.48
C PHE A 80 -2.66 -7.67 -11.45
N GLU A 81 -3.47 -8.64 -11.89
CA GLU A 81 -4.07 -9.63 -10.99
C GLU A 81 -3.02 -10.54 -10.34
N ASN A 82 -2.00 -10.97 -11.10
CA ASN A 82 -0.83 -11.64 -10.54
C ASN A 82 -0.14 -10.77 -9.50
N ALA A 83 0.11 -9.48 -9.80
CA ALA A 83 0.76 -8.55 -8.89
C ALA A 83 -0.04 -8.35 -7.58
N ILE A 84 -1.37 -8.25 -7.65
CA ILE A 84 -2.23 -8.21 -6.46
C ILE A 84 -2.06 -9.46 -5.59
N LYS A 85 -2.08 -10.65 -6.21
CA LYS A 85 -1.93 -11.92 -5.49
C LYS A 85 -0.53 -12.05 -4.88
N VAL A 86 0.50 -11.65 -5.61
CA VAL A 86 1.88 -11.58 -5.12
C VAL A 86 2.00 -10.60 -3.95
N ASN A 87 1.36 -9.44 -4.00
CA ASN A 87 1.38 -8.47 -2.91
C ASN A 87 0.83 -9.06 -1.60
N ALA A 88 -0.23 -9.87 -1.68
CA ALA A 88 -0.77 -10.60 -0.54
C ALA A 88 0.22 -11.65 0.00
N ALA A 89 0.85 -12.41 -0.91
CA ALA A 89 1.84 -13.44 -0.58
C ALA A 89 3.06 -12.89 0.16
N ILE A 90 3.53 -11.69 -0.23
CA ILE A 90 4.69 -11.05 0.39
C ILE A 90 4.35 -10.16 1.59
N GLY A 91 3.07 -9.90 1.86
CA GLY A 91 2.64 -8.96 2.91
C GLY A 91 3.01 -7.51 2.58
N GLY A 92 2.87 -7.14 1.31
CA GLY A 92 3.35 -5.88 0.76
C GLY A 92 2.64 -4.62 1.29
N SER A 93 3.25 -3.48 1.02
CA SER A 93 2.79 -2.14 1.40
C SER A 93 1.40 -1.81 0.83
N THR A 94 0.57 -1.10 1.61
CA THR A 94 -0.72 -0.58 1.14
C THR A 94 -0.56 0.45 0.03
N ASN A 95 0.58 1.13 -0.05
CA ASN A 95 0.87 2.09 -1.12
C ASN A 95 0.89 1.43 -2.52
N ALA A 96 1.08 0.10 -2.61
CA ALA A 96 0.96 -0.62 -3.87
C ALA A 96 -0.45 -0.49 -4.48
N VAL A 97 -1.49 -0.33 -3.65
CA VAL A 97 -2.87 -0.10 -4.11
C VAL A 97 -2.96 1.16 -4.96
N ILE A 98 -2.43 2.27 -4.44
CA ILE A 98 -2.40 3.56 -5.13
C ILE A 98 -1.52 3.47 -6.39
N HIS A 99 -0.30 2.94 -6.25
CA HIS A 99 0.66 2.91 -7.35
C HIS A 99 0.21 2.02 -8.52
N LEU A 100 -0.33 0.82 -8.25
CA LEU A 100 -0.84 -0.05 -9.31
C LEU A 100 -2.06 0.57 -9.99
N LYS A 101 -2.96 1.23 -9.25
CA LYS A 101 -4.08 1.97 -9.85
C LYS A 101 -3.60 3.07 -10.80
N ALA A 102 -2.61 3.86 -10.39
CA ALA A 102 -2.04 4.91 -11.24
C ALA A 102 -1.38 4.35 -12.50
N ILE A 103 -0.54 3.31 -12.37
CA ILE A 103 0.13 2.67 -13.51
C ILE A 103 -0.91 2.05 -14.46
N ALA A 104 -1.92 1.38 -13.94
CA ALA A 104 -3.03 0.83 -14.73
C ALA A 104 -3.76 1.93 -15.52
N GLY A 105 -4.04 3.07 -14.89
CA GLY A 105 -4.63 4.24 -15.54
C GLY A 105 -3.78 4.83 -16.67
N ARG A 106 -2.45 4.77 -16.58
CA ARG A 106 -1.54 5.21 -17.66
C ARG A 106 -1.52 4.27 -18.85
N ILE A 107 -1.57 2.96 -18.60
CA ILE A 107 -1.54 1.95 -19.67
C ILE A 107 -2.93 1.67 -20.25
N GLY A 108 -4.00 2.14 -19.60
CA GLY A 108 -5.38 1.93 -20.02
C GLY A 108 -5.97 0.59 -19.57
N VAL A 109 -5.39 -0.04 -18.54
CA VAL A 109 -5.96 -1.25 -17.93
C VAL A 109 -7.01 -0.83 -16.90
N ASP A 110 -8.20 -1.42 -17.02
CA ASP A 110 -9.25 -1.25 -16.02
C ASP A 110 -8.89 -2.02 -14.74
N LEU A 111 -8.33 -1.34 -13.75
CA LEU A 111 -8.04 -1.87 -12.42
C LEU A 111 -8.87 -1.12 -11.38
N GLN A 112 -9.82 -1.82 -10.75
CA GLN A 112 -10.72 -1.28 -9.75
C GLN A 112 -10.22 -1.62 -8.35
N LEU A 113 -10.60 -0.81 -7.35
CA LEU A 113 -10.25 -1.08 -5.96
C LEU A 113 -10.77 -2.46 -5.51
N ASP A 114 -11.96 -2.84 -5.98
CA ASP A 114 -12.59 -4.12 -5.63
C ASP A 114 -11.85 -5.35 -6.20
N ASP A 115 -10.97 -5.17 -7.20
CA ASP A 115 -10.13 -6.25 -7.71
C ASP A 115 -9.13 -6.75 -6.66
N TRP A 116 -8.67 -5.87 -5.76
CA TRP A 116 -7.82 -6.26 -4.64
C TRP A 116 -8.51 -7.26 -3.73
N ASN A 117 -9.81 -7.09 -3.53
CA ASN A 117 -10.62 -7.99 -2.73
C ASN A 117 -10.94 -9.28 -3.50
N ARG A 118 -11.36 -9.16 -4.76
CA ARG A 118 -11.73 -10.30 -5.62
C ARG A 118 -10.56 -11.25 -5.87
N VAL A 119 -9.37 -10.70 -6.13
CA VAL A 119 -8.17 -11.48 -6.47
C VAL A 119 -7.34 -11.81 -5.25
N GLY A 120 -7.13 -10.83 -4.36
CA GLY A 120 -6.21 -10.94 -3.23
C GLY A 120 -6.69 -11.86 -2.11
N ARG A 121 -8.01 -11.95 -1.86
CA ARG A 121 -8.57 -12.79 -0.78
C ARG A 121 -8.11 -14.24 -0.86
N GLY A 122 -7.97 -14.85 0.31
CA GLY A 122 -7.55 -16.24 0.47
C GLY A 122 -6.11 -16.53 0.06
N MET A 123 -5.29 -15.51 -0.19
CA MET A 123 -3.85 -15.70 -0.43
C MET A 123 -3.09 -15.59 0.89
N PRO A 124 -2.41 -16.65 1.36
CA PRO A 124 -1.63 -16.56 2.58
C PRO A 124 -0.40 -15.67 2.43
N THR A 125 -0.05 -14.90 3.47
CA THR A 125 1.25 -14.22 3.54
C THR A 125 2.31 -15.23 3.97
N ILE A 126 3.24 -15.50 3.06
CA ILE A 126 4.26 -16.54 3.22
C ILE A 126 5.68 -15.99 3.36
N VAL A 127 5.91 -14.69 3.15
CA VAL A 127 7.24 -14.11 3.32
C VAL A 127 7.40 -13.51 4.72
N ASP A 128 8.33 -14.06 5.50
CA ASP A 128 8.59 -13.71 6.91
C ASP A 128 9.50 -12.51 7.09
N LEU A 129 9.09 -11.37 6.53
CA LEU A 129 9.79 -10.11 6.70
C LEU A 129 9.05 -9.11 7.56
N GLN A 130 9.80 -8.28 8.26
CA GLN A 130 9.25 -7.08 8.87
C GLN A 130 8.53 -6.22 7.82
N PRO A 131 7.39 -5.59 8.16
CA PRO A 131 6.84 -5.50 9.52
C PRO A 131 5.86 -6.61 9.92
N SER A 132 5.51 -7.52 9.00
CA SER A 132 4.54 -8.59 9.28
C SER A 132 5.19 -9.82 9.94
N GLY A 133 6.50 -9.95 9.80
CA GLY A 133 7.32 -11.07 10.24
C GLY A 133 8.63 -10.62 10.90
N ARG A 134 9.66 -11.46 10.80
CA ARG A 134 10.89 -11.39 11.62
C ARG A 134 12.12 -10.91 10.86
N PHE A 135 12.33 -11.41 9.64
CA PHE A 135 13.57 -11.24 8.87
C PHE A 135 13.58 -9.95 8.02
N LEU A 136 14.65 -9.76 7.24
CA LEU A 136 14.84 -8.63 6.32
C LEU A 136 15.06 -9.10 4.87
N MET A 137 15.18 -8.14 3.95
CA MET A 137 15.30 -8.38 2.50
C MET A 137 16.53 -9.20 2.09
N GLU A 138 17.60 -9.19 2.91
CA GLU A 138 18.79 -9.99 2.64
C GLU A 138 18.49 -11.49 2.80
N GLU A 139 17.83 -11.88 3.89
CA GLU A 139 17.35 -13.25 4.06
C GLU A 139 16.35 -13.63 2.99
N PHE A 140 15.44 -12.73 2.60
CA PHE A 140 14.49 -12.99 1.51
C PHE A 140 15.20 -13.33 0.20
N TYR A 141 16.22 -12.56 -0.15
CA TYR A 141 17.01 -12.81 -1.34
C TYR A 141 17.74 -14.16 -1.28
N TYR A 142 18.46 -14.43 -0.18
CA TYR A 142 19.19 -15.68 -0.01
C TYR A 142 18.29 -16.91 0.02
N SER A 143 17.01 -16.74 0.39
CA SER A 143 16.01 -17.80 0.41
C SER A 143 15.43 -18.13 -0.98
N GLY A 144 15.75 -17.33 -2.00
CA GLY A 144 15.28 -17.48 -3.38
C GLY A 144 14.58 -16.23 -3.95
N GLY A 145 14.26 -15.25 -3.11
CA GLY A 145 13.60 -14.01 -3.50
C GLY A 145 12.18 -14.22 -4.06
N LEU A 146 11.75 -13.29 -4.91
CA LEU A 146 10.40 -13.31 -5.47
C LEU A 146 10.11 -14.52 -6.39
N PRO A 147 11.06 -15.02 -7.21
CA PRO A 147 10.82 -16.21 -8.02
C PRO A 147 10.43 -17.44 -7.20
N ALA A 148 11.01 -17.61 -6.00
CA ALA A 148 10.65 -18.67 -5.06
C ALA A 148 9.21 -18.51 -4.51
N VAL A 149 8.76 -17.27 -4.28
CA VAL A 149 7.36 -16.97 -3.87
C VAL A 149 6.40 -17.35 -4.99
N ILE A 150 6.67 -16.90 -6.22
CA ILE A 150 5.84 -17.19 -7.40
C ILE A 150 5.81 -18.70 -7.65
N ARG A 151 6.95 -19.39 -7.47
CA ARG A 151 7.02 -20.85 -7.53
C ARG A 151 6.04 -21.51 -6.56
N ARG A 152 6.09 -21.15 -5.28
CA ARG A 152 5.15 -21.70 -4.27
C ARG A 152 3.70 -21.43 -4.62
N MET A 153 3.40 -20.23 -5.13
CA MET A 153 2.05 -19.87 -5.56
C MET A 153 1.61 -20.74 -6.73
N GLY A 154 2.43 -20.93 -7.76
CA GLY A 154 2.08 -21.76 -8.91
C GLY A 154 1.96 -23.24 -8.58
N GLU A 155 2.85 -23.81 -7.77
CA GLU A 155 2.75 -25.21 -7.30
C GLU A 155 1.46 -25.47 -6.51
N ALA A 156 0.92 -24.45 -5.84
CA ALA A 156 -0.34 -24.51 -5.10
C ALA A 156 -1.57 -24.08 -5.92
N ASN A 157 -1.42 -23.81 -7.23
CA ASN A 157 -2.49 -23.28 -8.10
C ASN A 157 -3.08 -21.93 -7.61
N LEU A 158 -2.27 -21.11 -6.93
CA LEU A 158 -2.65 -19.80 -6.41
C LEU A 158 -2.14 -18.63 -7.29
N LEU A 159 -1.33 -18.91 -8.31
CA LEU A 159 -0.96 -17.93 -9.33
C LEU A 159 -2.04 -17.90 -10.42
N PRO A 160 -2.86 -16.83 -10.51
CA PRO A 160 -4.05 -16.85 -11.37
C PRO A 160 -3.70 -16.91 -12.86
N HIS A 161 -2.62 -16.27 -13.29
CA HIS A 161 -2.25 -16.15 -14.69
C HIS A 161 -0.81 -16.57 -14.95
N PRO A 162 -0.50 -17.88 -14.94
CA PRO A 162 0.87 -18.38 -15.13
C PRO A 162 1.45 -18.03 -16.52
N GLN A 163 0.58 -17.79 -17.51
CA GLN A 163 0.95 -17.50 -18.90
C GLN A 163 1.20 -16.00 -19.17
N ALA A 164 1.15 -15.14 -18.16
CA ALA A 164 1.39 -13.71 -18.34
C ALA A 164 2.82 -13.46 -18.87
N LEU A 165 2.93 -12.71 -19.96
CA LEU A 165 4.20 -12.40 -20.65
C LEU A 165 5.07 -11.45 -19.82
N THR A 166 6.39 -11.61 -19.90
CA THR A 166 7.37 -10.74 -19.23
C THR A 166 8.39 -10.15 -20.21
N VAL A 167 9.19 -9.18 -19.75
CA VAL A 167 10.16 -8.46 -20.57
C VAL A 167 11.22 -9.34 -21.23
N ASN A 168 11.52 -10.54 -20.68
CA ASN A 168 12.48 -11.46 -21.29
C ASN A 168 11.87 -12.37 -22.37
N GLY A 169 10.60 -12.18 -22.74
CA GLY A 169 9.90 -12.97 -23.75
C GLY A 169 9.32 -14.29 -23.24
N GLN A 170 9.58 -14.67 -21.98
CA GLN A 170 9.01 -15.85 -21.34
C GLN A 170 7.80 -15.48 -20.48
N THR A 171 6.99 -16.48 -20.16
CA THR A 171 5.89 -16.34 -19.20
C THR A 171 6.43 -16.23 -17.76
N ILE A 172 5.65 -15.62 -16.87
CA ILE A 172 6.01 -15.49 -15.46
C ILE A 172 6.23 -16.86 -14.79
N TRP A 173 5.47 -17.89 -15.20
CA TRP A 173 5.62 -19.23 -14.66
C TRP A 173 6.89 -19.93 -15.15
N GLU A 174 7.22 -19.84 -16.45
CA GLU A 174 8.46 -20.41 -17.00
C GLU A 174 9.70 -19.85 -16.28
N ASN A 175 9.68 -18.55 -15.99
CA ASN A 175 10.74 -17.86 -15.26
C ASN A 175 10.93 -18.37 -13.81
N CYS A 176 9.87 -18.90 -13.17
CA CYS A 176 9.87 -19.14 -11.73
C CYS A 176 9.75 -20.63 -11.34
N GLN A 177 9.20 -21.49 -12.20
CA GLN A 177 8.84 -22.88 -11.85
C GLN A 177 10.03 -23.74 -11.38
N GLN A 178 11.24 -23.43 -11.82
CA GLN A 178 12.48 -24.10 -11.41
C GLN A 178 13.29 -23.33 -10.36
N SER A 179 12.78 -22.19 -9.87
CA SER A 179 13.51 -21.36 -8.92
C SER A 179 13.75 -22.11 -7.61
N PRO A 180 14.97 -22.15 -7.08
CA PRO A 180 15.25 -22.83 -5.82
C PRO A 180 14.61 -22.10 -4.63
N ILE A 181 14.13 -22.87 -3.66
CA ILE A 181 13.62 -22.38 -2.39
C ILE A 181 14.57 -22.89 -1.30
N TYR A 182 15.42 -22.00 -0.77
CA TYR A 182 16.52 -22.42 0.10
C TYR A 182 16.17 -22.42 1.60
N ASN A 183 15.15 -21.65 2.00
CA ASN A 183 14.79 -21.52 3.41
C ASN A 183 13.27 -21.38 3.60
N ASP A 184 12.68 -22.44 4.14
CA ASP A 184 11.24 -22.53 4.48
C ASP A 184 10.84 -21.64 5.66
N GLU A 185 11.78 -21.10 6.45
CA GLU A 185 11.44 -20.15 7.53
C GLU A 185 11.17 -18.75 7.00
N VAL A 186 11.88 -18.34 5.95
CA VAL A 186 11.77 -16.98 5.37
C VAL A 186 10.72 -16.94 4.29
N ILE A 187 10.70 -17.93 3.39
CA ILE A 187 9.64 -18.10 2.39
C ILE A 187 8.87 -19.35 2.81
N ARG A 188 7.83 -19.18 3.61
CA ARG A 188 7.07 -20.25 4.27
C ARG A 188 6.22 -21.05 3.29
N LYS A 189 5.88 -22.27 3.69
CA LYS A 189 4.91 -23.11 2.97
C LYS A 189 3.52 -22.50 3.06
N ILE A 190 2.69 -22.77 2.04
CA ILE A 190 1.31 -22.26 1.94
C ILE A 190 0.44 -22.71 3.12
N ASP A 191 0.68 -23.91 3.66
CA ASP A 191 -0.03 -24.50 4.81
C ASP A 191 0.51 -24.04 6.18
N ASN A 192 1.66 -23.37 6.19
CA ASN A 192 2.26 -22.80 7.39
C ASN A 192 2.60 -21.30 7.18
N PRO A 193 1.62 -20.45 6.84
CA PRO A 193 1.87 -19.04 6.54
C PRO A 193 1.97 -18.21 7.82
N ILE A 194 2.39 -16.96 7.68
CA ILE A 194 2.33 -15.95 8.76
C ILE A 194 0.89 -15.53 8.99
N ARG A 195 0.15 -15.39 7.89
CA ARG A 195 -1.26 -15.01 7.88
C ARG A 195 -1.99 -15.88 6.86
N GLN A 196 -3.10 -16.48 7.26
CA GLN A 196 -3.92 -17.33 6.39
C GLN A 196 -4.54 -16.54 5.23
N ASP A 197 -4.96 -15.31 5.47
CA ASP A 197 -5.38 -14.37 4.43
C ASP A 197 -4.61 -13.06 4.57
N GLY A 198 -3.67 -12.85 3.66
CA GLY A 198 -2.80 -11.68 3.54
C GLY A 198 -3.30 -10.65 2.53
N GLY A 199 -4.41 -10.91 1.84
CA GLY A 199 -4.99 -9.99 0.86
C GLY A 199 -5.34 -8.65 1.49
N MET A 200 -5.10 -7.54 0.79
CA MET A 200 -5.51 -6.22 1.31
C MET A 200 -7.02 -6.22 1.59
N CYS A 201 -7.41 -5.78 2.78
CA CYS A 201 -8.82 -5.60 3.12
C CYS A 201 -9.30 -4.30 2.50
N ILE A 202 -10.25 -4.38 1.57
CA ILE A 202 -10.96 -3.22 1.03
C ILE A 202 -12.20 -2.99 1.87
N LEU A 203 -12.31 -1.81 2.47
CA LEU A 203 -13.40 -1.43 3.37
C LEU A 203 -14.34 -0.44 2.66
N ARG A 204 -15.64 -0.66 2.80
CA ARG A 204 -16.72 0.17 2.28
C ARG A 204 -17.73 0.48 3.38
N GLY A 205 -18.48 1.55 3.21
CA GLY A 205 -19.59 1.92 4.07
C GLY A 205 -19.83 3.41 4.03
N ASN A 206 -20.73 3.91 4.86
CA ASN A 206 -21.05 5.34 4.89
C ASN A 206 -19.84 6.22 5.26
N LEU A 207 -18.84 5.69 5.98
CA LEU A 207 -17.62 6.44 6.32
C LEU A 207 -16.59 6.47 5.18
N ALA A 208 -16.57 5.44 4.32
CA ALA A 208 -15.64 5.32 3.19
C ALA A 208 -16.39 4.86 1.93
N PRO A 209 -17.22 5.72 1.31
CA PRO A 209 -18.08 5.31 0.21
C PRO A 209 -17.30 4.94 -1.06
N LYS A 210 -16.17 5.61 -1.33
CA LYS A 210 -15.25 5.25 -2.43
C LYS A 210 -14.21 4.21 -2.03
N GLY A 211 -14.13 3.88 -0.75
CA GLY A 211 -13.33 2.79 -0.21
C GLY A 211 -12.22 3.27 0.72
N ALA A 212 -11.65 2.32 1.45
CA ALA A 212 -10.46 2.46 2.29
C ALA A 212 -9.71 1.13 2.30
N VAL A 213 -8.46 1.13 2.76
CA VAL A 213 -7.61 -0.07 2.77
C VAL A 213 -7.05 -0.36 4.17
N LEU A 214 -6.89 -1.64 4.48
CA LEU A 214 -6.21 -2.12 5.68
C LEU A 214 -5.31 -3.32 5.31
N LYS A 215 -4.10 -3.36 5.87
CA LYS A 215 -3.14 -4.46 5.68
C LYS A 215 -3.31 -5.51 6.79
N PRO A 216 -3.94 -6.67 6.53
CA PRO A 216 -4.25 -7.63 7.60
C PRO A 216 -3.02 -8.36 8.15
N SER A 217 -1.95 -8.50 7.35
CA SER A 217 -0.73 -9.22 7.76
C SER A 217 0.06 -8.52 8.86
N ALA A 218 -0.20 -7.23 9.12
CA ALA A 218 0.41 -6.47 10.20
C ALA A 218 -0.62 -5.98 11.24
N ALA A 219 -1.87 -6.40 11.14
CA ALA A 219 -2.94 -6.01 12.07
C ALA A 219 -3.13 -7.04 13.18
N THR A 220 -3.60 -6.57 14.33
CA THR A 220 -3.97 -7.44 15.47
C THR A 220 -5.30 -8.14 15.14
N PRO A 221 -5.37 -9.49 15.11
CA PRO A 221 -6.57 -10.23 14.71
C PRO A 221 -7.85 -9.79 15.44
N GLU A 222 -7.76 -9.55 16.74
CA GLU A 222 -8.89 -9.21 17.60
C GLU A 222 -9.45 -7.82 17.29
N LEU A 223 -8.63 -6.90 16.75
CA LEU A 223 -9.03 -5.54 16.37
C LEU A 223 -9.58 -5.43 14.94
N MET A 224 -9.45 -6.49 14.12
CA MET A 224 -9.98 -6.50 12.75
C MET A 224 -11.52 -6.51 12.69
N LYS A 225 -12.18 -6.82 13.81
CA LYS A 225 -13.61 -6.62 14.01
C LYS A 225 -13.81 -5.89 15.33
N HIS A 226 -14.00 -4.58 15.27
CA HIS A 226 -13.96 -3.70 16.43
C HIS A 226 -15.03 -2.62 16.33
N ARG A 227 -15.60 -2.25 17.48
CA ARG A 227 -16.52 -1.12 17.61
C ARG A 227 -16.02 -0.23 18.72
N GLY A 228 -15.87 1.06 18.45
CA GLY A 228 -15.29 1.98 19.41
C GLY A 228 -15.73 3.42 19.21
N ARG A 229 -15.54 4.22 20.26
CA ARG A 229 -15.78 5.66 20.24
C ARG A 229 -14.65 6.37 19.49
N ALA A 230 -15.00 7.31 18.61
CA ALA A 230 -14.05 8.13 17.88
C ALA A 230 -13.37 9.16 18.79
N VAL A 231 -12.04 9.22 18.71
CA VAL A 231 -11.20 10.32 19.20
C VAL A 231 -10.60 10.99 17.99
N VAL A 232 -11.09 12.20 17.70
CA VAL A 232 -10.87 12.91 16.44
C VAL A 232 -9.74 13.92 16.57
N PHE A 233 -8.85 13.89 15.59
CA PHE A 233 -7.83 14.90 15.32
C PHE A 233 -8.13 15.58 13.97
N GLU A 234 -8.24 16.91 13.98
CA GLU A 234 -8.67 17.65 12.79
C GLU A 234 -7.61 17.70 11.69
N ASN A 235 -6.34 17.56 12.06
CA ASN A 235 -5.20 17.44 11.16
C ASN A 235 -3.98 16.90 11.93
N PHE A 236 -2.84 16.79 11.26
CA PHE A 236 -1.63 16.25 11.87
C PHE A 236 -1.04 17.12 13.00
N ASP A 237 -1.22 18.44 12.94
CA ASP A 237 -0.76 19.35 14.00
C ASP A 237 -1.62 19.21 15.27
N ASP A 238 -2.95 19.05 15.11
CA ASP A 238 -3.87 18.75 16.20
C ASP A 238 -3.58 17.38 16.85
N TYR A 239 -3.24 16.38 16.04
CA TYR A 239 -2.75 15.09 16.54
C TYR A 239 -1.49 15.26 17.40
N LYS A 240 -0.47 15.98 16.91
CA LYS A 240 0.79 16.17 17.65
C LYS A 240 0.62 16.93 18.96
N SER A 241 -0.26 17.93 18.99
CA SER A 241 -0.48 18.76 20.18
C SER A 241 -1.23 18.00 21.28
N ARG A 242 -2.11 17.05 20.93
CA ARG A 242 -3.01 16.38 21.88
C ARG A 242 -2.63 14.94 22.23
N ILE A 243 -1.94 14.18 21.38
CA ILE A 243 -1.76 12.73 21.61
C ILE A 243 -0.96 12.39 22.88
N ASN A 244 -0.08 13.30 23.30
CA ASN A 244 0.74 13.16 24.50
C ASN A 244 0.10 13.78 25.75
N ASP A 245 -1.06 14.43 25.62
CA ASP A 245 -1.78 15.03 26.73
C ASP A 245 -2.32 13.91 27.65
N PRO A 246 -1.91 13.85 28.93
CA PRO A 246 -2.43 12.86 29.86
C PRO A 246 -3.96 12.95 30.03
N ASP A 247 -4.54 14.15 29.86
CA ASP A 247 -5.96 14.44 30.04
C ASP A 247 -6.80 14.17 28.78
N LEU A 248 -6.18 13.78 27.66
CA LEU A 248 -6.90 13.36 26.45
C LEU A 248 -7.89 12.25 26.79
N ASP A 249 -9.20 12.44 26.57
CA ASP A 249 -10.21 11.41 26.83
C ASP A 249 -10.13 10.27 25.79
N VAL A 250 -9.29 9.28 26.10
CA VAL A 250 -9.01 8.11 25.26
C VAL A 250 -8.70 6.88 26.13
N ASP A 251 -9.28 5.75 25.75
CA ASP A 251 -8.98 4.42 26.25
C ASP A 251 -8.63 3.47 25.08
N GLU A 252 -8.20 2.25 25.39
CA GLU A 252 -7.78 1.23 24.42
C GLU A 252 -8.88 0.73 23.48
N THR A 253 -10.16 0.98 23.81
CA THR A 253 -11.30 0.61 22.95
C THR A 253 -11.69 1.71 21.99
N CYS A 254 -11.16 2.92 22.17
CA CYS A 254 -11.40 4.04 21.28
C CYS A 254 -10.76 3.82 19.90
N ILE A 255 -11.28 4.54 18.91
CA ILE A 255 -10.79 4.58 17.54
C ILE A 255 -10.18 5.95 17.30
N LEU A 256 -8.88 6.00 17.00
CA LEU A 256 -8.23 7.27 16.66
C LEU A 256 -8.57 7.63 15.21
N VAL A 257 -9.08 8.83 14.99
CA VAL A 257 -9.50 9.31 13.66
C VAL A 257 -8.74 10.58 13.34
N MET A 258 -8.01 10.62 12.22
CA MET A 258 -7.35 11.83 11.76
C MET A 258 -7.85 12.24 10.38
N LYS A 259 -8.19 13.52 10.24
CA LYS A 259 -8.69 14.13 9.01
C LYS A 259 -7.59 14.93 8.31
N ASN A 260 -7.88 15.38 7.09
CA ASN A 260 -7.08 16.36 6.35
C ASN A 260 -5.62 15.93 6.16
N ALA A 261 -5.40 14.62 6.03
CA ALA A 261 -4.11 14.04 5.72
C ALA A 261 -4.08 13.36 4.34
N GLY A 262 -5.14 13.57 3.55
CA GLY A 262 -5.29 13.10 2.17
C GLY A 262 -4.49 13.88 1.12
N PRO A 263 -4.70 13.57 -0.18
CA PRO A 263 -4.04 14.26 -1.29
C PRO A 263 -4.19 15.78 -1.23
N LYS A 264 -5.42 16.30 -1.13
CA LYS A 264 -5.66 17.74 -1.07
C LYS A 264 -5.47 18.29 0.34
N GLY A 265 -5.77 17.49 1.36
CA GLY A 265 -5.79 17.91 2.76
C GLY A 265 -4.41 18.22 3.34
N TYR A 266 -3.45 17.30 3.20
CA TYR A 266 -2.15 17.44 3.87
C TYR A 266 -1.34 18.64 3.36
N PRO A 267 -1.16 18.88 2.04
CA PRO A 267 -1.41 18.06 0.83
C PRO A 267 -0.27 17.09 0.48
N GLY A 268 -0.52 16.16 -0.46
CA GLY A 268 0.43 15.15 -0.91
C GLY A 268 0.22 13.77 -0.28
N MET A 269 -0.82 13.62 0.56
CA MET A 269 -1.18 12.37 1.23
C MET A 269 0.00 11.76 2.01
N ALA A 270 0.42 12.39 3.10
CA ALA A 270 1.62 11.98 3.83
C ALA A 270 1.49 10.61 4.53
N GLU A 271 2.62 10.02 4.91
CA GLU A 271 2.70 8.75 5.65
C GLU A 271 2.50 8.97 7.16
N VAL A 272 1.34 9.49 7.54
CA VAL A 272 1.00 9.85 8.92
C VAL A 272 -0.17 9.03 9.49
N GLY A 273 -0.73 8.09 8.72
CA GLY A 273 -1.88 7.29 9.13
C GLY A 273 -1.59 6.30 10.26
N ASN A 274 -0.34 5.87 10.41
CA ASN A 274 0.12 5.03 11.53
C ASN A 274 0.35 5.87 12.81
N MET A 275 -0.71 6.54 13.28
CA MET A 275 -0.70 7.33 14.51
C MET A 275 -0.10 6.53 15.66
N GLY A 276 0.84 7.17 16.38
CA GLY A 276 1.36 6.67 17.64
C GLY A 276 0.26 6.65 18.69
N LEU A 277 0.32 5.68 19.59
CA LEU A 277 -0.68 5.55 20.66
C LEU A 277 -0.37 6.53 21.80
N PRO A 278 -1.38 6.96 22.57
CA PRO A 278 -1.17 7.79 23.75
C PRO A 278 -0.22 7.10 24.73
N PRO A 279 0.73 7.81 25.38
CA PRO A 279 1.68 7.21 26.32
C PRO A 279 1.03 6.40 27.44
N LYS A 280 -0.15 6.85 27.92
CA LYS A 280 -0.93 6.15 28.96
C LYS A 280 -1.50 4.81 28.51
N ILE A 281 -1.71 4.60 27.21
CA ILE A 281 -2.14 3.32 26.64
C ILE A 281 -0.94 2.39 26.50
N LEU A 282 0.19 2.91 25.98
CA LEU A 282 1.44 2.16 25.88
C LEU A 282 1.94 1.68 27.25
N ALA A 283 1.76 2.49 28.31
CA ALA A 283 2.10 2.12 29.68
C ALA A 283 1.31 0.92 30.23
N LYS A 284 0.15 0.58 29.63
CA LYS A 284 -0.61 -0.65 29.94
C LYS A 284 -0.09 -1.89 29.22
N GLY A 285 0.95 -1.76 28.39
CA GLY A 285 1.45 -2.82 27.52
C GLY A 285 0.64 -3.02 26.23
N ILE A 286 -0.28 -2.11 25.92
CA ILE A 286 -1.11 -2.16 24.72
C ILE A 286 -0.35 -1.47 23.59
N THR A 287 -0.07 -2.21 22.52
CA THR A 287 0.75 -1.74 21.38
C THR A 287 -0.04 -1.50 20.11
N ASP A 288 -1.35 -1.80 20.10
CA ASP A 288 -2.21 -1.59 18.93
C ASP A 288 -3.58 -1.04 19.34
N MET A 289 -4.11 -0.17 18.49
CA MET A 289 -5.47 0.37 18.52
C MET A 289 -5.92 0.61 17.08
N VAL A 290 -7.24 0.59 16.85
CA VAL A 290 -7.80 0.93 15.55
C VAL A 290 -7.57 2.41 15.25
N ARG A 291 -7.00 2.69 14.07
CA ARG A 291 -6.65 4.03 13.60
C ARG A 291 -7.20 4.24 12.19
N ILE A 292 -7.84 5.38 11.93
CA ILE A 292 -8.49 5.68 10.66
C ILE A 292 -8.02 7.05 10.16
N SER A 293 -7.62 7.14 8.90
CA SER A 293 -7.36 8.42 8.24
C SER A 293 -7.50 8.36 6.73
N ASP A 294 -7.62 9.53 6.11
CA ASP A 294 -7.45 9.74 4.67
C ASP A 294 -5.96 9.76 4.23
N ALA A 295 -5.04 9.43 5.14
CA ALA A 295 -3.60 9.42 4.89
C ALA A 295 -3.07 8.11 4.27
N ARG A 296 -1.77 8.07 4.03
CA ARG A 296 -1.01 6.83 3.81
C ARG A 296 -0.28 6.42 5.10
N MET A 297 0.38 5.27 5.06
CA MET A 297 1.40 4.90 6.04
C MET A 297 2.62 4.37 5.32
N SER A 298 3.75 4.34 6.02
CA SER A 298 4.93 3.67 5.50
C SER A 298 4.67 2.18 5.35
N GLY A 299 5.19 1.55 4.29
CA GLY A 299 5.09 0.09 4.14
C GLY A 299 5.71 -0.68 5.32
N THR A 300 6.61 -0.03 6.05
CA THR A 300 7.31 -0.55 7.25
C THR A 300 6.47 -0.47 8.52
N ALA A 301 5.27 0.12 8.48
CA ALA A 301 4.40 0.25 9.63
C ALA A 301 3.60 -1.03 9.92
N TYR A 302 3.17 -1.16 11.17
CA TYR A 302 2.31 -2.23 11.69
C TYR A 302 1.11 -1.67 12.46
N GLY A 303 0.19 -2.56 12.78
CA GLY A 303 -1.02 -2.35 13.56
C GLY A 303 -2.29 -2.25 12.72
N THR A 304 -3.41 -2.14 13.42
CA THR A 304 -4.76 -2.17 12.83
C THR A 304 -5.14 -0.78 12.31
N VAL A 305 -4.62 -0.43 11.14
CA VAL A 305 -4.74 0.90 10.54
C VAL A 305 -5.56 0.87 9.24
N VAL A 306 -6.61 1.68 9.21
CA VAL A 306 -7.42 1.99 8.02
C VAL A 306 -6.88 3.25 7.38
N LEU A 307 -6.58 3.16 6.09
CA LEU A 307 -5.90 4.18 5.30
C LEU A 307 -6.70 4.50 4.05
N HIS A 308 -6.30 5.58 3.38
CA HIS A 308 -6.80 5.93 2.05
C HIS A 308 -8.31 6.09 2.02
N VAL A 309 -8.93 6.51 3.14
CA VAL A 309 -10.36 6.77 3.21
C VAL A 309 -10.72 7.77 2.12
N ALA A 310 -11.56 7.33 1.19
CA ALA A 310 -11.99 8.09 0.04
C ALA A 310 -13.52 8.27 0.02
N PRO A 311 -14.03 9.45 -0.33
CA PRO A 311 -13.29 10.71 -0.52
C PRO A 311 -12.60 11.18 0.77
N GLU A 312 -11.48 11.90 0.62
CA GLU A 312 -10.76 12.50 1.75
C GLU A 312 -11.60 13.59 2.44
N ALA A 313 -11.23 14.00 3.66
CA ALA A 313 -11.95 15.01 4.41
C ALA A 313 -11.98 16.38 3.68
N MET A 314 -10.84 16.79 3.12
CA MET A 314 -10.70 18.04 2.35
C MET A 314 -11.53 18.06 1.06
N ALA A 315 -11.93 16.90 0.54
CA ALA A 315 -12.81 16.78 -0.61
C ALA A 315 -14.30 16.65 -0.22
N GLY A 316 -14.64 16.90 1.05
CA GLY A 316 -16.02 16.79 1.56
C GLY A 316 -16.46 15.35 1.81
N GLY A 317 -15.53 14.41 1.96
CA GLY A 317 -15.87 13.03 2.30
C GLY A 317 -16.48 12.89 3.70
N PRO A 318 -17.23 11.80 3.98
CA PRO A 318 -17.85 11.55 5.30
C PRO A 318 -16.88 11.59 6.48
N LEU A 319 -15.59 11.31 6.27
CA LEU A 319 -14.55 11.44 7.30
C LEU A 319 -14.47 12.87 7.89
N ALA A 320 -14.77 13.90 7.10
CA ALA A 320 -14.71 15.31 7.54
C ALA A 320 -15.65 15.62 8.71
N VAL A 321 -16.78 14.92 8.78
CA VAL A 321 -17.87 15.21 9.73
C VAL A 321 -17.93 14.27 10.93
N VAL A 322 -16.94 13.38 11.07
CA VAL A 322 -16.78 12.57 12.28
C VAL A 322 -16.48 13.49 13.48
N GLN A 323 -17.16 13.27 14.59
CA GLN A 323 -17.02 14.04 15.82
C GLN A 323 -16.52 13.14 16.96
N ASN A 324 -15.88 13.74 17.97
CA ASN A 324 -15.54 13.01 19.19
C ASN A 324 -16.83 12.44 19.82
N GLY A 325 -16.79 11.17 20.22
CA GLY A 325 -17.96 10.52 20.81
C GLY A 325 -18.77 9.64 19.85
N ASP A 326 -18.68 9.88 18.53
CA ASP A 326 -19.36 9.02 17.55
C ASP A 326 -18.84 7.58 17.66
N PHE A 327 -19.72 6.59 17.46
CA PHE A 327 -19.30 5.20 17.37
C PHE A 327 -18.97 4.82 15.92
N ILE A 328 -17.87 4.08 15.74
CA ILE A 328 -17.45 3.53 14.46
C ILE A 328 -17.34 2.01 14.60
N GLU A 329 -17.90 1.30 13.61
CA GLU A 329 -17.79 -0.15 13.46
C GLU A 329 -16.84 -0.46 12.31
N LEU A 330 -15.77 -1.19 12.62
CA LEU A 330 -14.85 -1.82 11.67
C LEU A 330 -15.14 -3.32 11.64
N ASP A 331 -15.45 -3.86 10.47
CA ASP A 331 -15.42 -5.31 10.21
C ASP A 331 -14.60 -5.55 8.93
N ALA A 332 -13.29 -5.73 9.10
CA ALA A 332 -12.37 -5.90 7.98
C ALA A 332 -12.55 -7.23 7.25
N TYR A 333 -13.12 -8.24 7.91
CA TYR A 333 -13.46 -9.52 7.29
C TYR A 333 -14.65 -9.37 6.34
N ALA A 334 -15.67 -8.62 6.77
CA ALA A 334 -16.82 -8.29 5.93
C ALA A 334 -16.54 -7.16 4.92
N GLY A 335 -15.44 -6.41 5.09
CA GLY A 335 -15.13 -5.23 4.27
C GLY A 335 -16.00 -4.02 4.63
N LYS A 336 -16.40 -3.88 5.90
CA LYS A 336 -17.30 -2.83 6.39
C LYS A 336 -16.55 -1.79 7.22
N LEU A 337 -16.83 -0.52 6.95
CA LEU A 337 -16.43 0.62 7.78
C LEU A 337 -17.61 1.59 7.91
N HIS A 338 -18.19 1.65 9.10
CA HIS A 338 -19.47 2.30 9.34
C HIS A 338 -19.39 3.32 10.48
N LEU A 339 -19.89 4.53 10.24
CA LEU A 339 -20.13 5.56 11.24
C LEU A 339 -21.58 5.40 11.74
N GLU A 340 -21.78 5.15 13.03
CA GLU A 340 -23.08 4.89 13.65
C GLU A 340 -23.83 6.19 13.96
N VAL A 341 -24.21 6.91 12.91
CA VAL A 341 -25.15 8.03 12.94
C VAL A 341 -26.26 7.75 11.94
N SER A 342 -27.43 8.37 12.09
CA SER A 342 -28.50 8.21 11.09
C SER A 342 -28.10 8.87 9.77
N ASP A 343 -28.70 8.43 8.67
CA ASP A 343 -28.44 9.01 7.36
C ASP A 343 -28.85 10.49 7.30
N GLU A 344 -29.90 10.88 8.04
CA GLU A 344 -30.33 12.28 8.18
C GLU A 344 -29.28 13.12 8.91
N GLU A 345 -28.73 12.64 10.03
CA GLU A 345 -27.68 13.32 10.77
C GLU A 345 -26.40 13.44 9.92
N LEU A 346 -25.98 12.35 9.26
CA LEU A 346 -24.81 12.38 8.38
C LEU A 346 -24.97 13.41 7.26
N LYS A 347 -26.14 13.41 6.61
CA LYS A 347 -26.46 14.37 5.55
C LYS A 347 -26.47 15.80 6.09
N GLN A 348 -27.10 16.05 7.23
CA GLN A 348 -27.14 17.37 7.85
C GLN A 348 -25.74 17.87 8.22
N ARG A 349 -24.87 17.00 8.74
CA ARG A 349 -23.48 17.38 9.03
C ARG A 349 -22.70 17.72 7.76
N LEU A 350 -22.90 16.96 6.67
CA LEU A 350 -22.25 17.22 5.38
C LEU A 350 -22.74 18.52 4.74
N GLU A 351 -24.04 18.82 4.82
CA GLU A 351 -24.62 20.07 4.30
C GLU A 351 -24.13 21.30 5.10
N ASN A 352 -23.90 21.14 6.41
CA ASN A 352 -23.38 22.19 7.28
C ASN A 352 -21.84 22.25 7.32
N LEU A 353 -21.15 21.38 6.56
CA LEU A 353 -19.69 21.38 6.51
C LEU A 353 -19.22 22.66 5.81
N ALA A 354 -18.51 23.52 6.57
CA ALA A 354 -17.91 24.71 5.99
C ALA A 354 -16.95 24.33 4.86
N PRO A 355 -16.89 25.09 3.75
CA PRO A 355 -15.90 24.88 2.73
C PRO A 355 -14.51 24.88 3.37
N PRO A 356 -13.70 23.84 3.16
CA PRO A 356 -12.45 23.71 3.89
C PRO A 356 -11.51 24.84 3.49
N ALA A 357 -10.81 25.40 4.47
CA ALA A 357 -9.88 26.49 4.24
C ALA A 357 -8.76 25.97 3.31
N PRO A 358 -8.48 26.65 2.18
CA PRO A 358 -7.36 26.27 1.34
C PRO A 358 -6.06 26.34 2.16
N PRO A 359 -5.10 25.41 1.96
CA PRO A 359 -3.80 25.48 2.60
C PRO A 359 -3.18 26.90 2.54
N SER A 360 -2.52 27.33 3.62
CA SER A 360 -2.08 28.72 3.85
C SER A 360 -1.11 29.30 2.81
N PHE A 361 -0.59 28.49 1.88
CA PHE A 361 0.26 28.93 0.76
C PHE A 361 0.00 28.06 -0.47
N ILE A 362 -0.85 28.52 -1.40
CA ILE A 362 -1.14 27.84 -2.66
C ILE A 362 -0.63 28.67 -3.83
N GLY A 363 0.44 28.19 -4.46
CA GLY A 363 1.02 28.71 -5.70
C GLY A 363 1.89 27.65 -6.36
N GLY A 364 2.31 27.88 -7.61
CA GLY A 364 3.18 26.95 -8.35
C GLY A 364 2.63 25.52 -8.42
N TYR A 365 3.52 24.53 -8.29
CA TYR A 365 3.14 23.11 -8.36
C TYR A 365 2.10 22.71 -7.31
N ARG A 366 2.11 23.29 -6.10
CA ARG A 366 1.14 22.95 -5.05
C ARG A 366 -0.29 23.29 -5.47
N LYS A 367 -0.47 24.41 -6.18
CA LYS A 367 -1.78 24.78 -6.76
C LYS A 367 -2.23 23.77 -7.81
N LEU A 368 -1.36 23.50 -8.80
CA LEU A 368 -1.60 22.49 -9.83
C LEU A 368 -1.98 21.14 -9.19
N TYR A 369 -1.24 20.73 -8.16
CA TYR A 369 -1.47 19.45 -7.48
C TYR A 369 -2.85 19.40 -6.83
N VAL A 370 -3.20 20.37 -5.98
CA VAL A 370 -4.48 20.36 -5.25
C VAL A 370 -5.68 20.47 -6.22
N GLU A 371 -5.54 21.22 -7.32
CA GLU A 371 -6.59 21.39 -8.33
C GLU A 371 -6.85 20.10 -9.12
N HIS A 372 -5.78 19.38 -9.51
CA HIS A 372 -5.88 18.28 -10.48
C HIS A 372 -5.67 16.88 -9.91
N VAL A 373 -5.26 16.72 -8.65
CA VAL A 373 -5.05 15.41 -8.05
C VAL A 373 -6.37 14.66 -7.86
N LEU A 374 -6.39 13.42 -8.33
CA LEU A 374 -7.46 12.46 -8.11
C LEU A 374 -7.42 11.87 -6.69
N GLN A 375 -8.48 11.18 -6.29
CA GLN A 375 -8.55 10.56 -4.97
C GLN A 375 -7.73 9.26 -4.90
N ALA A 376 -7.56 8.71 -3.69
CA ALA A 376 -6.71 7.54 -3.48
C ALA A 376 -7.25 6.26 -4.15
N ASP A 377 -8.56 6.12 -4.26
CA ASP A 377 -9.22 5.05 -5.02
C ASP A 377 -8.93 5.12 -6.53
N GLU A 378 -8.50 6.28 -7.00
CA GLU A 378 -8.12 6.57 -8.38
C GLU A 378 -6.60 6.68 -8.58
N GLY A 379 -5.80 6.34 -7.56
CA GLY A 379 -4.34 6.26 -7.65
C GLY A 379 -3.61 7.59 -7.46
N CYS A 380 -4.29 8.66 -7.03
CA CYS A 380 -3.68 9.97 -6.78
C CYS A 380 -2.88 10.55 -7.98
N ASP A 381 -3.23 10.19 -9.21
CA ASP A 381 -2.67 10.79 -10.41
C ASP A 381 -3.28 12.17 -10.67
N PHE A 382 -2.77 12.90 -11.66
CA PHE A 382 -3.48 14.06 -12.18
C PHE A 382 -4.52 13.65 -13.20
N ASP A 383 -5.72 14.24 -13.09
CA ASP A 383 -6.84 14.01 -14.01
C ASP A 383 -6.42 14.13 -15.50
N PHE A 384 -5.64 15.15 -15.84
CA PHE A 384 -5.16 15.43 -17.20
C PHE A 384 -3.97 14.57 -17.65
N LEU A 385 -3.37 13.77 -16.75
CA LEU A 385 -2.26 12.86 -17.07
C LEU A 385 -2.68 11.39 -17.21
N VAL A 386 -3.93 11.03 -16.89
CA VAL A 386 -4.44 9.67 -17.11
C VAL A 386 -4.38 9.31 -18.61
N GLY A 387 -4.19 8.02 -18.91
CA GLY A 387 -4.10 7.49 -20.28
C GLY A 387 -2.71 7.56 -20.91
N CYS A 388 -2.61 7.05 -22.14
CA CYS A 388 -1.39 7.00 -22.95
C CYS A 388 -1.42 8.05 -24.06
N ARG A 389 -0.30 8.77 -24.25
CA ARG A 389 -0.15 9.83 -25.27
C ARG A 389 0.76 9.42 -26.44
N GLY A 390 1.04 8.13 -26.56
CA GLY A 390 1.88 7.57 -27.60
C GLY A 390 3.34 8.01 -27.54
N SER A 391 4.06 7.74 -28.62
CA SER A 391 5.48 8.07 -28.82
C SER A 391 5.69 8.70 -30.19
N GLU A 392 4.69 9.45 -30.68
CA GLU A 392 4.76 10.10 -31.98
C GLU A 392 5.91 11.12 -31.99
N VAL A 393 6.64 11.17 -33.12
CA VAL A 393 7.70 12.16 -33.29
C VAL A 393 7.06 13.54 -33.35
N PRO A 394 7.48 14.49 -32.50
CA PRO A 394 6.91 15.83 -32.50
C PRO A 394 7.22 16.55 -33.82
N ARG A 395 6.58 17.70 -34.02
CA ARG A 395 6.87 18.57 -35.16
C ARG A 395 8.37 18.82 -35.25
N HIS A 396 8.87 18.85 -36.49
CA HIS A 396 10.26 19.21 -36.74
C HIS A 396 10.57 20.58 -36.12
N SER A 397 11.74 20.72 -35.49
CA SER A 397 12.07 21.92 -34.74
C SER A 397 12.46 23.10 -35.64
N HIS A 398 12.83 22.85 -36.91
CA HIS A 398 13.28 23.85 -37.90
C HIS A 398 12.80 23.60 -39.34
#